data_AF-A0A7C6ZNI0-F1
#
_entry.id   AF-A0A7C6ZNI0-F1
#
_cell.length_a   1.000
_cell.length_b   1.000
_cell.length_c   1.000
_cell.angle_alpha   90.00
_cell.angle_beta   90.00
_cell.angle_gamma   90.00
#
_symmetry.space_group_name_H-M   'P 1'
#
loop_
_entity.id
_entity.type
_entity.pdbx_description
1 polymer ?
#
loop_
_entity_poly.entity_id
_entity_poly.type
_entity_poly.pdbx_seq_one_letter_code
_entity_poly.pdbx_strand_id
1 'polypeptide(L)' 'MPRNPFDFRVITPEGLAFSARAEIAVLPGSEGDFAVLHGHAPMVAALGK' A
#
# COMPACT_ATOMS: atom_id res chain seq x y z
N MET A 1 -9.28 -18.23 9.46
CA MET A 1 -8.25 -18.09 8.41
C MET A 1 -7.09 -17.29 9.01
N PRO A 2 -5.82 -17.68 8.81
CA PRO A 2 -4.69 -16.95 9.38
C PRO A 2 -4.60 -15.56 8.74
N ARG A 3 -4.49 -14.52 9.58
CA ARG A 3 -4.23 -13.14 9.12
C ARG A 3 -2.75 -13.04 8.76
N ASN A 4 -2.45 -12.62 7.54
CA ASN A 4 -1.08 -12.56 7.05
C ASN A 4 -0.68 -11.11 6.69
N PRO A 5 -0.37 -10.26 7.69
CA PRO A 5 -0.09 -8.86 7.44
C PRO A 5 1.25 -8.65 6.73
N PHE A 6 1.42 -7.50 6.11
CA PHE A 6 2.67 -7.05 5.48
C PHE A 6 3.08 -5.66 6.01
N ASP A 7 4.37 -5.34 5.88
CA ASP A 7 4.88 -4.03 6.28
C ASP A 7 4.51 -3.00 5.21
N PHE A 8 3.71 -2.02 5.60
CA PHE A 8 3.28 -0.93 4.73
C PHE A 8 3.85 0.39 5.23
N ARG A 9 4.45 1.15 4.32
CA ARG A 9 5.08 2.44 4.62
C ARG A 9 4.75 3.47 3.56
N VAL A 10 4.47 4.68 3.99
CA VAL A 10 4.35 5.87 3.13
C VAL A 10 5.50 6.80 3.45
N ILE A 11 6.27 7.13 2.42
CA ILE A 11 7.42 8.04 2.52
C ILE A 11 7.15 9.30 1.70
N THR A 12 7.60 10.44 2.19
CA THR A 12 7.58 11.74 1.52
C THR A 12 9.01 12.29 1.43
N PRO A 13 9.25 13.40 0.71
CA PRO A 13 10.56 14.05 0.72
C PRO A 13 11.08 14.43 2.12
N GLU A 14 10.18 14.70 3.07
CA GLU A 14 10.51 15.06 4.46
C GLU A 14 10.81 13.83 5.34
N GLY A 15 10.49 12.61 4.88
CA GLY A 15 10.81 11.37 5.57
C GLY A 15 9.65 10.36 5.64
N LEU A 16 9.68 9.49 6.64
CA LEU A 16 8.63 8.49 6.87
C LEU A 16 7.36 9.16 7.42
N ALA A 17 6.32 9.26 6.61
CA ALA A 17 5.05 9.86 7.00
C ALA A 17 4.11 8.87 7.70
N PHE A 18 4.16 7.59 7.33
CA PHE A 18 3.31 6.56 7.93
C PHE A 18 3.94 5.16 7.87
N SER A 19 3.71 4.34 8.89
CA SER A 19 4.13 2.94 8.94
C SER A 19 3.15 2.10 9.75
N ALA A 20 2.72 0.95 9.22
CA ALA A 20 1.85 0.01 9.91
C ALA A 20 2.00 -1.42 9.39
N ARG A 21 1.49 -2.39 10.17
CA ARG A 21 1.21 -3.75 9.69
C ARG A 21 -0.17 -3.75 9.04
N ALA A 22 -0.23 -3.89 7.72
CA ALA A 22 -1.48 -3.89 6.97
C ALA A 22 -1.90 -5.31 6.60
N GLU A 23 -3.19 -5.64 6.72
CA GLU A 23 -3.77 -6.87 6.16
C GLU A 23 -4.23 -6.64 4.71
N ILE A 24 -4.73 -5.43 4.44
CA ILE A 24 -5.08 -4.91 3.13
C ILE A 24 -4.66 -3.44 3.08
N ALA A 25 -4.11 -2.99 1.95
CA ALA A 25 -3.87 -1.58 1.68
C ALA A 25 -4.70 -1.16 0.47
N VAL A 26 -5.66 -0.24 0.67
CA VAL A 26 -6.44 0.37 -0.41
C VAL A 26 -5.87 1.75 -0.69
N LEU A 27 -5.55 2.04 -1.95
CA LEU A 27 -4.85 3.24 -2.37
C LEU A 27 -5.58 3.91 -3.55
N PRO A 28 -5.61 5.26 -3.60
CA PRO A 28 -6.21 6.00 -4.69
C PRO A 28 -5.24 6.04 -5.88
N GLY A 29 -5.36 5.11 -6.82
CA GLY A 29 -4.55 5.09 -8.04
C GLY A 29 -5.00 6.15 -9.06
N SER A 30 -4.12 6.50 -9.99
CA SER A 30 -4.44 7.47 -11.05
C SER A 30 -5.52 6.97 -12.03
N GLU A 31 -5.72 5.66 -12.11
CA GLU A 31 -6.75 5.00 -12.94
C GLU A 31 -7.94 4.49 -12.09
N GLY A 32 -7.99 4.85 -10.80
CA GLY A 32 -8.99 4.39 -9.84
C GLY A 32 -8.36 3.69 -8.63
N ASP A 33 -9.22 3.30 -7.70
CA ASP A 33 -8.78 2.64 -6.46
C ASP A 33 -8.26 1.24 -6.72
N PHE A 34 -7.19 0.86 -6.02
CA PHE A 34 -6.66 -0.49 -6.03
C PHE A 34 -6.36 -0.98 -4.62
N ALA A 35 -6.34 -2.30 -4.45
CA ALA A 35 -6.05 -2.95 -3.18
C ALA A 35 -4.87 -3.91 -3.30
N VAL A 36 -3.97 -3.88 -2.31
CA VAL A 36 -2.85 -4.81 -2.17
C VAL A 36 -3.09 -5.70 -0.95
N LEU A 37 -3.00 -7.01 -1.16
CA LEU A 37 -3.04 -8.04 -0.13
C LEU A 37 -1.69 -8.75 -0.03
N HIS A 38 -1.54 -9.59 0.98
CA HIS A 38 -0.38 -10.46 1.13
C HIS A 38 -0.11 -11.31 -0.12
N GLY A 39 1.14 -11.33 -0.58
CA GLY A 39 1.58 -12.17 -1.69
C GLY A 39 1.24 -11.63 -3.08
N HIS A 40 0.77 -10.39 -3.19
CA HIS A 40 0.54 -9.74 -4.48
C HIS A 40 1.84 -9.64 -5.29
N ALA A 41 1.75 -9.83 -6.61
CA ALA A 41 2.90 -9.67 -7.51
C ALA A 41 3.45 -8.22 -7.46
N PRO A 42 4.77 -8.01 -7.62
CA PRO A 42 5.35 -6.67 -7.65
C PRO A 42 4.77 -5.79 -8.77
N MET A 43 4.52 -4.52 -8.47
CA MET A 43 4.00 -3.54 -9.42
C MET A 43 4.44 -2.12 -9.06
N VAL A 44 4.34 -1.21 -10.04
CA VAL A 44 4.48 0.23 -9.86
C VAL A 44 3.18 0.88 -10.33
N ALA A 45 2.59 1.73 -9.51
CA ALA A 45 1.36 2.46 -9.82
C ALA A 45 1.53 3.94 -9.49
N ALA A 46 0.96 4.82 -10.32
CA ALA A 46 0.84 6.23 -9.99
C ALA A 46 -0.39 6.44 -9.09
N LEU A 47 -0.24 7.28 -8.05
CA LEU A 47 -1.37 7.67 -7.21
C LEU A 47 -2.11 8.86 -7.83
N GLY A 48 -3.41 8.95 -7.55
CA GLY A 48 -4.25 10.09 -7.90
C GLY A 48 -3.83 11.37 -7.18
N LYS A 49 -4.40 12.50 -7.62
CA LYS A 49 -4.21 13.81 -6.98
C LYS A 49 -5.13 13.98 -5.79
#